data_AF-A0A453HLB4-F1
#
_entry.id   AF-A0A453HLB4-F1
#
_cell.length_a   1.000
_cell.length_b   1.000
_cell.length_c   1.000
_cell.angle_alpha   90.00
_cell.angle_beta   90.00
_cell.angle_gamma   90.00
#
_symmetry.space_group_name_H-M   'P 1'
#
loop_
_entity.id
_entity.type
_entity.pdbx_description
1 polymer ?
#
loop_
_entity_poly.entity_id
_entity_poly.type
_entity_poly.pdbx_seq_one_letter_code
_entity_poly.pdbx_strand_id
1 'polypeptide(L)'
;PPIPARREVLIPSECKTLHLYEARYLALLEEALYKRQNSLVHFVLDPVLSSSSKDSFAVRYGCLVQIESVQKLDFGALVSIRGVCRVNIKNLLQMEPYLRGDVSPMMDKSCDGTGLGLRISRLRESMCNLHSLQMKLKVPEDEPLQTNIKSSLMWSEKETFEGYGEEFIPGLVERLSFAAYQSVSGMSDAELLTLQKYKIKAMDSTDTLERVNSGIEYVEHNIGMVAARLAIQNI
;
A
#
# COMPACT_ATOMS: atom_id res chain seq x y z
N PRO A 1 -10.69 7.70 -10.62
CA PRO A 1 -11.22 6.44 -11.21
C PRO A 1 -10.58 5.25 -10.52
N PRO A 2 -11.26 4.10 -10.33
CA PRO A 2 -10.70 3.07 -9.48
C PRO A 2 -10.52 1.68 -10.11
N ILE A 3 -9.54 0.91 -9.61
CA ILE A 3 -9.14 -0.43 -10.12
C ILE A 3 -9.48 -1.50 -9.07
N PRO A 4 -10.27 -2.55 -9.41
CA PRO A 4 -10.57 -3.63 -8.48
C PRO A 4 -9.43 -4.67 -8.42
N ALA A 5 -8.93 -4.97 -7.22
CA ALA A 5 -8.02 -6.09 -6.98
C ALA A 5 -8.73 -7.25 -6.27
N ARG A 6 -8.43 -8.51 -6.65
CA ARG A 6 -8.89 -9.68 -5.90
C ARG A 6 -8.15 -9.72 -4.56
N ARG A 7 -8.85 -9.39 -3.47
CA ARG A 7 -8.49 -9.55 -2.04
C ARG A 7 -7.25 -8.81 -1.51
N GLU A 8 -6.40 -8.26 -2.38
CA GLU A 8 -5.20 -7.57 -1.93
C GLU A 8 -5.49 -6.09 -1.63
N VAL A 9 -5.26 -5.70 -0.38
CA VAL A 9 -5.37 -4.31 0.06
C VAL A 9 -4.07 -3.59 -0.25
N LEU A 10 -4.18 -2.45 -0.94
CA LEU A 10 -3.06 -1.52 -1.10
C LEU A 10 -3.15 -0.46 0.00
N ILE A 11 -2.06 -0.27 0.73
CA ILE A 11 -1.98 0.71 1.83
C ILE A 11 -1.17 1.94 1.44
N PRO A 12 -1.30 3.06 2.17
CA PRO A 12 -0.37 4.19 2.03
C PRO A 12 1.10 3.74 2.09
N SER A 13 1.97 4.41 1.32
CA SER A 13 3.41 4.14 1.11
C SER A 13 3.79 2.88 0.32
N GLU A 14 2.86 1.93 0.15
CA GLU A 14 3.12 0.70 -0.61
C GLU A 14 3.26 0.97 -2.11
N CYS A 15 4.22 0.30 -2.73
CA CYS A 15 4.37 0.24 -4.18
C CYS A 15 3.67 -1.00 -4.75
N LYS A 16 3.01 -0.86 -5.89
CA LYS A 16 2.53 -2.00 -6.65
C LYS A 16 2.68 -1.77 -8.15
N THR A 17 3.11 -2.79 -8.87
CA THR A 17 3.09 -2.78 -10.34
C THR A 17 1.83 -3.48 -10.83
N LEU A 18 1.07 -2.80 -11.70
CA LEU A 18 -0.11 -3.31 -12.35
C LEU A 18 0.18 -3.59 -13.82
N HIS A 19 -0.28 -4.73 -14.32
CA HIS A 19 -0.27 -5.02 -15.75
C HIS A 19 -1.68 -4.76 -16.32
N LEU A 20 -1.81 -3.66 -17.06
CA LEU A 20 -3.08 -3.21 -17.64
C LEU A 20 -3.11 -3.56 -19.13
N TYR A 21 -4.05 -4.40 -19.54
CA TYR A 21 -4.22 -4.80 -20.95
C TYR A 21 -5.65 -4.57 -21.46
N GLU A 22 -6.66 -4.49 -20.59
CA GLU A 22 -8.03 -4.22 -21.01
C GLU A 22 -8.21 -2.75 -21.42
N ALA A 23 -8.89 -2.51 -22.55
CA ALA A 23 -9.12 -1.18 -23.11
C ALA A 23 -9.72 -0.19 -22.09
N ARG A 24 -10.62 -0.66 -21.21
CA ARG A 24 -11.20 0.17 -20.15
C ARG A 24 -10.17 0.66 -19.13
N TYR A 25 -9.18 -0.16 -18.77
CA TYR A 25 -8.14 0.23 -17.83
C TYR A 25 -7.06 1.09 -18.48
N LEU A 26 -6.82 0.91 -19.79
CA LEU A 26 -5.98 1.83 -20.57
C LEU A 26 -6.62 3.22 -20.67
N ALA A 27 -7.94 3.29 -20.94
CA ALA A 27 -8.68 4.56 -20.93
C ALA A 27 -8.71 5.21 -19.54
N LEU A 28 -8.76 4.40 -18.47
CA LEU A 28 -8.64 4.88 -17.09
C LEU A 28 -7.25 5.48 -16.84
N LEU A 29 -6.19 4.80 -17.30
CA LEU A 29 -4.81 5.24 -17.17
C LEU A 29 -4.60 6.58 -17.88
N GLU A 30 -5.05 6.70 -19.14
CA GLU A 30 -4.97 7.96 -19.89
C GLU A 30 -5.68 9.10 -19.16
N GLU A 31 -6.90 8.88 -18.66
CA GLU A 31 -7.59 9.92 -17.89
C GLU A 31 -6.82 10.30 -16.61
N ALA A 32 -6.26 9.31 -15.90
CA ALA A 32 -5.50 9.58 -14.69
C ALA A 32 -4.26 10.45 -14.98
N LEU A 33 -3.53 10.12 -16.04
CA LEU A 33 -2.32 10.84 -16.45
C LEU A 33 -2.65 12.28 -16.90
N TYR A 34 -3.63 12.45 -17.78
CA TYR A 34 -3.87 13.74 -18.43
C TYR A 34 -4.81 14.68 -17.65
N LYS A 35 -5.73 14.14 -16.84
CA LYS A 35 -6.79 14.95 -16.21
C LYS A 35 -6.76 14.92 -14.69
N ARG A 36 -6.01 13.99 -14.08
CA ARG A 36 -6.03 13.76 -12.63
C ARG A 36 -4.63 13.77 -12.01
N GLN A 37 -3.68 14.45 -12.64
CA GLN A 37 -2.32 14.66 -12.07
C GLN A 37 -1.65 13.34 -11.67
N ASN A 38 -1.82 12.31 -12.51
CA ASN A 38 -1.32 10.96 -12.30
C ASN A 38 -1.93 10.23 -11.08
N SER A 39 -3.10 10.68 -10.58
CA SER A 39 -3.78 10.05 -9.44
C SER A 39 -4.99 9.19 -9.85
N LEU A 40 -5.19 8.09 -9.13
CA LEU A 40 -6.38 7.22 -9.21
C LEU A 40 -6.68 6.60 -7.84
N VAL A 41 -7.75 5.80 -7.70
CA VAL A 41 -8.10 5.18 -6.41
C VAL A 41 -8.02 3.67 -6.52
N HIS A 42 -7.19 3.01 -5.72
CA HIS A 42 -7.21 1.56 -5.59
C HIS A 42 -8.17 1.16 -4.45
N PHE A 43 -8.96 0.11 -4.63
CA PHE A 43 -9.91 -0.33 -3.60
C PHE A 43 -10.27 -1.81 -3.78
N VAL A 44 -10.87 -2.39 -2.75
CA VAL A 44 -11.31 -3.79 -2.76
C VAL A 44 -12.83 -3.83 -2.96
N LEU A 45 -13.27 -4.73 -3.84
CA LEU A 45 -14.67 -5.11 -3.99
C LEU A 45 -14.91 -6.41 -3.22
N ASP A 46 -15.70 -6.34 -2.15
CA ASP A 46 -16.17 -7.50 -1.42
C ASP A 46 -17.58 -7.87 -1.90
N PRO A 47 -17.85 -9.14 -2.27
CA PRO A 47 -19.20 -9.56 -2.59
C PRO A 47 -20.07 -9.48 -1.34
N VAL A 48 -21.24 -8.86 -1.47
CA VAL A 48 -22.26 -8.86 -0.43
C VAL A 48 -23.12 -10.10 -0.64
N LEU A 49 -23.05 -11.02 0.33
CA LEU A 49 -23.95 -12.17 0.38
C LEU A 49 -25.37 -11.67 0.68
N SER A 50 -26.12 -11.35 -0.37
CA SER A 50 -27.55 -11.03 -0.27
C SER A 50 -28.36 -12.20 -0.83
N SER A 51 -29.51 -12.49 -0.22
CA SER A 51 -30.48 -13.51 -0.70
C SER A 51 -31.22 -13.10 -1.99
N SER A 52 -30.85 -11.96 -2.59
CA SER A 52 -31.44 -11.45 -3.82
C SER A 52 -30.55 -11.75 -5.03
N SER A 53 -31.15 -12.01 -6.18
CA SER A 53 -30.49 -12.46 -7.43
C SER A 53 -29.64 -11.39 -8.14
N LYS A 54 -29.19 -10.35 -7.43
CA LYS A 54 -28.28 -9.34 -7.94
C LYS A 54 -27.00 -9.40 -7.13
N ASP A 55 -25.88 -9.66 -7.81
CA ASP A 55 -24.55 -9.54 -7.23
C ASP A 55 -24.37 -8.09 -6.74
N SER A 56 -24.46 -7.89 -5.43
CA SER A 56 -24.15 -6.62 -4.78
C SER A 56 -22.73 -6.67 -4.27
N PHE A 57 -21.99 -5.57 -4.41
CA PHE A 57 -20.60 -5.48 -3.97
C PHE A 57 -20.45 -4.31 -3.00
N ALA A 58 -19.71 -4.54 -1.93
CA ALA A 58 -19.27 -3.52 -0.99
C ALA A 58 -17.89 -3.02 -1.41
N VAL A 59 -17.78 -1.70 -1.53
CA VAL A 59 -16.52 -1.01 -1.76
C VAL A 59 -15.83 -0.85 -0.41
N ARG A 60 -14.64 -1.42 -0.24
CA ARG A 60 -13.86 -1.31 1.01
C ARG A 60 -12.42 -0.92 0.73
N TYR A 61 -11.74 -0.42 1.76
CA TYR A 61 -10.29 -0.17 1.77
C TYR A 61 -9.79 0.68 0.59
N GLY A 62 -10.44 1.83 0.38
CA GLY A 62 -10.02 2.79 -0.63
C GLY A 62 -8.68 3.44 -0.28
N CYS A 63 -7.76 3.44 -1.23
CA CYS A 63 -6.49 4.14 -1.15
C CYS A 63 -6.35 5.05 -2.38
N LEU A 64 -6.12 6.35 -2.16
CA LEU A 64 -5.63 7.22 -3.23
C LEU A 64 -4.23 6.76 -3.61
N VAL A 65 -3.98 6.61 -4.90
CA VAL A 65 -2.69 6.18 -5.41
C VAL A 65 -2.18 7.14 -6.46
N GLN A 66 -0.86 7.25 -6.53
CA GLN A 66 -0.14 8.00 -7.53
C GLN A 66 0.54 7.05 -8.51
N ILE A 67 0.46 7.34 -9.80
CA ILE A 67 1.23 6.66 -10.83
C ILE A 67 2.67 7.21 -10.77
N GLU A 68 3.61 6.33 -10.45
CA GLU A 68 5.06 6.64 -10.40
C GLU A 68 5.73 6.43 -11.76
N SER A 69 5.30 5.42 -12.52
CA SER A 69 5.85 5.15 -13.85
C SER A 69 4.87 4.38 -14.73
N VAL A 70 5.03 4.55 -16.04
CA VAL A 70 4.28 3.82 -17.07
C VAL A 70 5.26 3.32 -18.11
N GLN A 71 5.30 2.01 -18.30
CA GLN A 71 6.01 1.35 -19.38
C GLN A 71 4.97 0.78 -20.36
N LYS A 72 4.93 1.34 -21.57
CA LYS A 72 4.10 0.79 -22.65
C LYS A 72 4.69 -0.53 -23.13
N LEU A 73 3.83 -1.51 -23.34
CA LEU A 73 4.18 -2.81 -23.92
C LEU A 73 3.54 -2.95 -25.30
N ASP A 74 3.91 -3.99 -26.03
CA ASP A 74 3.25 -4.36 -27.29
C ASP A 74 1.75 -4.61 -27.07
N PHE A 75 1.40 -5.16 -25.90
CA PHE A 75 0.02 -5.37 -25.46
C PHE A 75 -0.16 -4.79 -24.06
N GLY A 76 -0.74 -3.59 -23.98
CA GLY A 76 -1.05 -2.94 -22.72
C GLY A 76 0.09 -2.11 -22.13
N ALA A 77 0.14 -2.02 -20.80
CA ALA A 77 1.14 -1.25 -20.07
C ALA A 77 1.43 -1.86 -18.69
N LEU A 78 2.69 -1.75 -18.26
CA LEU A 78 3.07 -1.90 -16.85
C LEU A 78 3.03 -0.53 -16.20
N VAL A 79 2.31 -0.43 -15.08
CA VAL A 79 2.09 0.81 -14.35
C VAL A 79 2.54 0.63 -12.92
N SER A 80 3.53 1.39 -12.47
CA SER A 80 3.90 1.44 -11.06
C SER A 80 3.04 2.47 -10.35
N ILE A 81 2.38 2.06 -9.27
CA ILE A 81 1.56 2.93 -8.43
C ILE A 81 2.05 2.94 -6.99
N ARG A 82 1.86 4.06 -6.30
CA ARG A 82 2.12 4.23 -4.86
C ARG A 82 0.85 4.58 -4.12
N GLY A 83 0.55 3.91 -3.02
CA GLY A 83 -0.47 4.36 -2.08
C GLY A 83 -0.07 5.67 -1.39
N VAL A 84 -1.01 6.61 -1.29
CA VAL A 84 -0.78 7.96 -0.73
C VAL A 84 -1.54 8.14 0.57
N CYS A 85 -2.86 7.96 0.53
CA CYS A 85 -3.72 8.12 1.70
C CYS A 85 -4.93 7.19 1.61
N ARG A 86 -5.59 7.01 2.75
CA ARG A 86 -6.87 6.31 2.80
C ARG A 86 -7.98 7.24 2.35
N VAL A 87 -8.96 6.70 1.64
CA VAL A 87 -10.11 7.45 1.16
C VAL A 87 -11.41 6.71 1.41
N ASN A 88 -12.44 7.48 1.77
CA ASN A 88 -13.82 7.04 1.74
C ASN A 88 -14.40 7.29 0.34
N ILE A 89 -15.03 6.28 -0.24
CA ILE A 89 -15.77 6.42 -1.51
C ILE A 89 -17.20 6.76 -1.14
N LYS A 90 -17.62 8.00 -1.42
CA LYS A 90 -18.94 8.53 -1.00
C LYS A 90 -20.04 8.10 -1.96
N ASN A 91 -19.83 8.34 -3.25
CA ASN A 91 -20.80 8.09 -4.30
C ASN A 91 -20.10 7.49 -5.51
N LEU A 92 -20.71 6.48 -6.14
CA LEU A 92 -20.30 6.03 -7.46
C LEU A 92 -21.19 6.71 -8.51
N LEU A 93 -20.58 7.55 -9.34
CA LEU A 93 -21.25 8.38 -10.33
C LEU A 93 -21.39 7.68 -11.69
N GLN A 94 -20.46 6.78 -12.01
CA GLN A 94 -20.39 6.12 -13.31
C GLN A 94 -19.79 4.72 -13.14
N MET A 95 -20.31 3.74 -13.88
CA MET A 95 -19.86 2.34 -13.82
C MET A 95 -19.05 1.91 -15.06
N GLU A 96 -19.37 2.48 -16.22
CA GLU A 96 -18.74 2.16 -17.51
C GLU A 96 -18.12 3.41 -18.15
N PRO A 97 -16.99 3.30 -18.87
CA PRO A 97 -16.22 2.09 -19.13
C PRO A 97 -15.42 1.61 -17.90
N TYR A 98 -15.25 2.50 -16.93
CA TYR A 98 -14.66 2.22 -15.62
C TYR A 98 -15.40 3.04 -14.57
N LEU A 99 -15.21 2.64 -13.31
CA LEU A 99 -15.87 3.27 -12.17
C LEU A 99 -15.42 4.74 -12.03
N ARG A 100 -16.34 5.63 -11.64
CA ARG A 100 -16.02 6.98 -11.17
C ARG A 100 -16.85 7.29 -9.95
N GLY A 101 -16.29 8.08 -9.06
CA GLY A 101 -16.96 8.43 -7.83
C GLY A 101 -16.25 9.54 -7.08
N ASP A 102 -16.99 10.13 -6.14
CA ASP A 102 -16.46 11.13 -5.22
C ASP A 102 -15.77 10.45 -4.05
N VAL A 103 -14.60 10.96 -3.69
CA VAL A 103 -13.82 10.47 -2.57
C VAL A 103 -13.49 11.58 -1.59
N SER A 104 -13.29 11.22 -0.32
CA SER A 104 -12.73 12.13 0.68
C SER A 104 -11.60 11.45 1.45
N PRO A 105 -10.56 12.18 1.84
CA PRO A 105 -9.49 11.63 2.66
C PRO A 105 -10.04 11.13 4.01
N MET A 106 -9.44 10.05 4.51
CA MET A 106 -9.64 9.56 5.87
C MET A 106 -8.41 9.91 6.69
N MET A 107 -8.59 10.76 7.70
CA MET A 107 -7.53 11.24 8.58
C MET A 107 -7.53 10.47 9.89
N ASP A 108 -6.35 10.24 10.45
CA ASP A 108 -6.22 9.72 11.81
C ASP A 108 -6.72 10.69 12.88
N LYS A 109 -7.00 10.14 14.06
CA LYS A 109 -7.24 10.92 15.27
C LYS A 109 -5.94 11.63 15.68
N SER A 110 -6.04 12.86 16.17
CA SER A 110 -4.90 13.56 16.78
C SER A 110 -4.37 12.77 17.97
N CYS A 111 -3.06 12.54 18.02
CA CYS A 111 -2.39 11.83 19.11
C CYS A 111 -1.43 12.76 19.86
N ASP A 112 -1.35 12.63 21.19
CA ASP A 112 -0.42 13.37 22.03
C ASP A 112 1.04 12.95 21.76
N GLY A 113 1.92 13.95 21.61
CA GLY A 113 3.15 13.81 20.82
C GLY A 113 4.34 13.07 21.45
N THR A 114 4.45 12.98 22.78
CA THR A 114 5.71 12.56 23.42
C THR A 114 5.96 11.04 23.34
N GLY A 115 4.94 10.21 23.58
CA GLY A 115 5.09 8.74 23.51
C GLY A 115 5.20 8.22 22.07
N LEU A 116 4.55 8.93 21.14
CA LEU A 116 4.51 8.57 19.73
C LEU A 116 5.86 8.78 19.04
N GLY A 117 6.58 9.86 19.39
CA GLY A 117 7.91 10.15 18.84
C GLY A 117 8.92 9.02 19.09
N LEU A 118 8.98 8.49 20.32
CA LEU A 118 9.89 7.38 20.65
C LEU A 118 9.54 6.10 19.87
N ARG A 119 8.25 5.80 19.71
CA ARG A 119 7.77 4.64 18.96
C ARG A 119 8.08 4.77 17.47
N ILE A 120 7.91 5.96 16.90
CA ILE A 120 8.29 6.22 15.50
C ILE A 120 9.78 6.02 15.28
N SER A 121 10.63 6.53 16.19
CA SER A 121 12.09 6.31 16.10
C SER A 121 12.45 4.82 16.13
N ARG A 122 11.84 4.05 17.05
CA ARG A 122 12.03 2.59 17.11
C ARG A 122 11.55 1.89 15.85
N LEU A 123 10.42 2.32 15.28
CA LEU A 123 9.90 1.75 14.04
C LEU A 123 10.90 1.96 12.89
N ARG A 124 11.40 3.20 12.71
CA ARG A 124 12.40 3.51 11.68
C ARG A 124 13.66 2.66 11.83
N GLU A 125 14.19 2.56 13.04
CA GLU A 125 15.38 1.76 13.32
C GLU A 125 15.15 0.29 12.96
N SER A 126 14.02 -0.28 13.38
CA SER A 126 13.64 -1.66 13.07
C SER A 126 13.54 -1.88 11.55
N MET A 127 12.94 -0.94 10.82
CA MET A 127 12.83 -1.02 9.36
C MET A 127 14.19 -0.96 8.67
N CYS A 128 15.10 -0.09 9.13
CA CYS A 128 16.48 -0.02 8.64
C CYS A 128 17.26 -1.31 8.92
N ASN A 129 17.07 -1.90 10.10
CA ASN A 129 17.67 -3.19 10.47
C ASN A 129 17.16 -4.32 9.58
N LEU A 130 15.85 -4.41 9.38
CA LEU A 130 15.24 -5.40 8.48
C LEU A 130 15.78 -5.25 7.05
N HIS A 131 15.80 -4.03 6.52
CA HIS A 131 16.36 -3.77 5.19
C HIS A 131 17.83 -4.24 5.09
N SER A 132 18.65 -3.91 6.09
CA SER A 132 20.07 -4.30 6.13
C SER A 132 20.27 -5.82 6.15
N LEU A 133 19.38 -6.56 6.80
CA LEU A 133 19.38 -8.02 6.77
C LEU A 133 18.91 -8.57 5.42
N GLN A 134 17.85 -8.00 4.84
CA GLN A 134 17.36 -8.41 3.53
C GLN A 134 18.42 -8.26 2.43
N MET A 135 19.22 -7.20 2.48
CA MET A 135 20.32 -6.99 1.52
C MET A 135 21.42 -8.06 1.58
N LYS A 136 21.47 -8.86 2.66
CA LYS A 136 22.42 -9.96 2.82
C LYS A 136 21.86 -11.30 2.34
N LEU A 137 20.56 -11.39 2.06
CA LEU A 137 19.94 -12.63 1.59
C LEU A 137 20.44 -12.94 0.18
N LYS A 138 20.82 -14.19 -0.05
CA LYS A 138 20.94 -14.70 -1.42
C LYS A 138 19.53 -14.95 -1.93
N VAL A 139 19.17 -14.32 -3.03
CA VAL A 139 17.90 -14.49 -3.73
C VAL A 139 18.21 -15.21 -5.06
N PRO A 140 17.36 -16.13 -5.55
CA PRO A 140 17.55 -16.77 -6.85
C PRO A 140 17.80 -15.73 -7.95
N GLU A 141 18.61 -16.05 -8.97
CA GLU A 141 18.95 -15.10 -10.05
C GLU A 141 17.70 -14.52 -10.75
N ASP A 142 16.60 -15.29 -10.75
CA ASP A 142 15.34 -14.92 -11.39
C ASP A 142 14.40 -14.06 -10.50
N GLU A 143 14.74 -13.83 -9.22
CA GLU A 143 13.92 -13.06 -8.29
C GLU A 143 14.62 -11.78 -7.82
N PRO A 144 14.00 -10.59 -8.01
CA PRO A 144 14.57 -9.36 -7.51
C PRO A 144 14.52 -9.29 -5.97
N LEU A 145 15.60 -8.81 -5.36
CA LEU A 145 15.61 -8.44 -3.94
C LEU A 145 14.50 -7.43 -3.63
N GLN A 146 13.48 -7.86 -2.88
CA GLN A 146 12.39 -6.97 -2.47
C GLN A 146 12.87 -6.03 -1.37
N THR A 147 13.14 -4.79 -1.74
CA THR A 147 13.53 -3.69 -0.83
C THR A 147 12.37 -2.74 -0.56
N ASN A 148 11.14 -3.26 -0.64
CA ASN A 148 9.89 -2.51 -0.52
C ASN A 148 9.83 -1.69 0.78
N ILE A 149 10.37 -2.24 1.88
CA ILE A 149 10.45 -1.54 3.17
C ILE A 149 11.28 -0.26 3.12
N LYS A 150 12.39 -0.25 2.37
CA LYS A 150 13.22 0.95 2.21
C LYS A 150 12.55 1.96 1.29
N SER A 151 11.97 1.51 0.18
CA SER A 151 11.21 2.36 -0.73
C SER A 151 10.04 3.05 -0.02
N SER A 152 9.28 2.29 0.77
CA SER A 152 8.16 2.77 1.56
C SER A 152 8.59 3.78 2.63
N LEU A 153 9.66 3.50 3.39
CA LEU A 153 10.21 4.43 4.37
C LEU A 153 10.63 5.76 3.74
N MET A 154 11.42 5.69 2.65
CA MET A 154 11.88 6.89 1.92
C MET A 154 10.71 7.72 1.39
N TRP A 155 9.64 7.07 0.92
CA TRP A 155 8.44 7.78 0.46
C TRP A 155 7.73 8.47 1.62
N SER A 156 7.55 7.79 2.75
CA SER A 156 6.83 8.35 3.91
C SER A 156 7.54 9.57 4.50
N GLU A 157 8.86 9.64 4.38
CA GLU A 157 9.71 10.74 4.85
C GLU A 157 9.80 11.93 3.90
N LYS A 158 9.18 11.87 2.71
CA LYS A 158 9.11 13.03 1.81
C LYS A 158 8.49 14.23 2.51
N GLU A 159 9.08 15.40 2.29
CA GLU A 159 8.59 16.68 2.79
C GLU A 159 7.69 17.38 1.78
N THR A 160 7.91 17.14 0.49
CA THR A 160 7.20 17.79 -0.61
C THR A 160 6.36 16.79 -1.41
N PHE A 161 5.15 17.22 -1.74
CA PHE A 161 4.18 16.45 -2.51
C PHE A 161 3.62 17.36 -3.61
N GLU A 162 4.05 17.13 -4.84
CA GLU A 162 3.55 17.87 -6.01
C GLU A 162 2.34 17.15 -6.61
N GLY A 163 1.33 17.91 -7.06
CA GLY A 163 0.20 17.37 -7.80
C GLY A 163 -0.90 16.71 -6.95
N TYR A 164 -0.94 17.00 -5.64
CA TYR A 164 -2.01 16.54 -4.75
C TYR A 164 -2.83 17.71 -4.23
N GLY A 165 -4.12 17.49 -3.98
CA GLY A 165 -4.84 18.31 -3.02
C GLY A 165 -4.19 18.14 -1.65
N GLU A 166 -3.81 19.24 -1.00
CA GLU A 166 -3.13 19.21 0.31
C GLU A 166 -3.94 18.40 1.36
N GLU A 167 -5.27 18.38 1.22
CA GLU A 167 -6.17 17.60 2.06
C GLU A 167 -5.99 16.08 1.95
N PHE A 168 -5.39 15.59 0.87
CA PHE A 168 -5.12 14.17 0.66
C PHE A 168 -3.74 13.73 1.11
N ILE A 169 -2.90 14.63 1.64
CA ILE A 169 -1.57 14.29 2.14
C ILE A 169 -1.64 14.07 3.66
N PRO A 170 -1.49 12.81 4.15
CA PRO A 170 -1.49 12.55 5.57
C PRO A 170 -0.27 13.16 6.25
N GLY A 171 -0.37 13.46 7.54
CA GLY A 171 0.78 13.92 8.33
C GLY A 171 1.92 12.89 8.38
N LEU A 172 3.15 13.36 8.66
CA LEU A 172 4.35 12.51 8.66
C LEU A 172 4.21 11.23 9.50
N VAL A 173 3.66 11.34 10.70
CA VAL A 173 3.49 10.20 11.61
C VAL A 173 2.48 9.19 11.04
N GLU A 174 1.38 9.67 10.46
CA GLU A 174 0.40 8.81 9.79
C GLU A 174 1.06 8.08 8.60
N ARG A 175 1.82 8.77 7.75
CA ARG A 175 2.55 8.12 6.64
C ARG A 175 3.54 7.06 7.12
N LEU A 176 4.31 7.35 8.16
CA LEU A 176 5.30 6.42 8.71
C LEU A 176 4.65 5.18 9.32
N SER A 177 3.48 5.33 9.94
CA SER A 177 2.79 4.19 10.58
C SER A 177 2.35 3.10 9.59
N PHE A 178 2.17 3.42 8.30
CA PHE A 178 1.88 2.43 7.26
C PHE A 178 3.14 1.80 6.65
N ALA A 179 4.31 2.45 6.82
CA ALA A 179 5.50 2.10 6.08
C ALA A 179 6.05 0.70 6.43
N ALA A 180 5.71 0.19 7.61
CA ALA A 180 6.15 -1.09 8.12
C ALA A 180 5.61 -2.30 7.33
N TYR A 181 4.39 -2.21 6.78
CA TYR A 181 3.63 -3.36 6.30
C TYR A 181 3.95 -3.69 4.84
N GLN A 182 5.21 -4.00 4.58
CA GLN A 182 5.71 -4.39 3.26
C GLN A 182 6.02 -5.88 3.21
N SER A 183 5.98 -6.44 2.00
CA SER A 183 6.48 -7.79 1.75
C SER A 183 7.98 -7.87 1.95
N VAL A 184 8.44 -9.05 2.32
CA VAL A 184 9.85 -9.40 2.52
C VAL A 184 10.22 -10.51 1.55
N SER A 185 11.44 -10.48 1.00
CA SER A 185 11.93 -11.53 0.08
C SER A 185 11.81 -12.92 0.69
N GLY A 186 11.34 -13.88 -0.12
CA GLY A 186 11.19 -15.29 0.28
C GLY A 186 10.05 -15.55 1.27
N MET A 187 9.02 -14.68 1.30
CA MET A 187 7.82 -14.93 2.10
C MET A 187 7.02 -16.13 1.59
N SER A 188 6.55 -16.96 2.52
CA SER A 188 5.61 -18.06 2.20
C SER A 188 4.17 -17.55 2.00
N ASP A 189 3.29 -18.35 1.40
CA ASP A 189 1.87 -18.00 1.27
C ASP A 189 1.19 -17.69 2.62
N ALA A 190 1.56 -18.42 3.67
CA ALA A 190 1.05 -18.18 5.03
C ALA A 190 1.52 -16.83 5.60
N GLU A 191 2.75 -16.43 5.29
CA GLU A 191 3.30 -15.13 5.69
C GLU A 191 2.66 -13.98 4.89
N LEU A 192 2.44 -14.18 3.59
CA LEU A 192 1.71 -13.22 2.75
C LEU A 192 0.27 -13.03 3.24
N LEU A 193 -0.42 -14.12 3.60
CA LEU A 193 -1.74 -14.05 4.22
C LEU A 193 -1.72 -13.31 5.57
N THR A 194 -0.65 -13.49 6.35
CA THR A 194 -0.46 -12.78 7.62
C THR A 194 -0.23 -11.29 7.39
N LEU A 195 0.60 -10.92 6.42
CA LEU A 195 0.79 -9.52 5.98
C LEU A 195 -0.54 -8.90 5.56
N GLN A 196 -1.37 -9.61 4.77
CA GLN A 196 -2.69 -9.08 4.38
C GLN A 196 -3.59 -8.78 5.58
N LYS A 197 -3.56 -9.61 6.64
CA LYS A 197 -4.30 -9.33 7.88
C LYS A 197 -3.80 -8.06 8.57
N TYR A 198 -2.48 -7.87 8.63
CA TYR A 198 -1.90 -6.64 9.17
C TYR A 198 -2.30 -5.40 8.35
N LYS A 199 -2.26 -5.49 7.01
CA LYS A 199 -2.70 -4.39 6.12
C LYS A 199 -4.16 -4.03 6.31
N ILE A 200 -5.05 -5.03 6.38
CA ILE A 200 -6.48 -4.82 6.65
C ILE A 200 -6.67 -4.11 7.99
N LYS A 201 -6.04 -4.62 9.05
CA LYS A 201 -6.10 -3.99 10.38
C LYS A 201 -5.59 -2.54 10.36
N ALA A 202 -4.49 -2.30 9.66
CA ALA A 202 -3.91 -0.97 9.49
C ALA A 202 -4.85 -0.01 8.75
N MET A 203 -5.56 -0.48 7.71
CA MET A 203 -6.53 0.33 6.98
C MET A 203 -7.77 0.66 7.81
N ASP A 204 -8.23 -0.27 8.66
CA ASP A 204 -9.39 -0.11 9.55
C ASP A 204 -9.11 0.80 10.76
N SER A 205 -7.86 0.89 11.25
CA SER A 205 -7.52 1.67 12.44
C SER A 205 -7.24 3.14 12.12
N THR A 206 -7.91 4.07 12.83
CA THR A 206 -7.61 5.52 12.82
C THR A 206 -6.69 5.93 13.98
N ASP A 207 -6.14 4.96 14.71
CA ASP A 207 -5.21 5.18 15.83
C ASP A 207 -3.78 4.95 15.34
N THR A 208 -3.06 6.06 15.14
CA THR A 208 -1.68 6.01 14.65
C THR A 208 -0.76 5.27 15.62
N LEU A 209 -0.96 5.38 16.93
CA LEU A 209 -0.10 4.74 17.92
C LEU A 209 -0.30 3.24 17.92
N GLU A 210 -1.56 2.77 17.86
CA GLU A 210 -1.87 1.35 17.69
C GLU A 210 -1.18 0.80 16.44
N ARG A 211 -1.32 1.53 15.32
CA ARG A 211 -0.74 1.12 14.04
C ARG A 211 0.79 1.13 14.03
N VAL A 212 1.44 2.07 14.73
CA VAL A 212 2.89 2.08 14.91
C VAL A 212 3.35 0.90 15.76
N ASN A 213 2.69 0.61 16.88
CA ASN A 213 3.04 -0.52 17.74
C ASN A 213 2.91 -1.85 17.00
N SER A 214 1.80 -2.05 16.29
CA SER A 214 1.59 -3.24 15.45
C SER A 214 2.62 -3.33 14.31
N GLY A 215 3.09 -2.19 13.78
CA GLY A 215 4.13 -2.14 12.77
C GLY A 215 5.50 -2.55 13.32
N ILE A 216 5.84 -2.12 14.54
CA ILE A 216 7.08 -2.54 15.23
C ILE A 216 7.07 -4.06 15.43
N GLU A 217 5.97 -4.62 15.96
CA GLU A 217 5.81 -6.07 16.16
C GLU A 217 6.00 -6.85 14.85
N TYR A 218 5.37 -6.38 13.77
CA TYR A 218 5.48 -6.99 12.44
C TYR A 218 6.94 -6.97 11.93
N VAL A 219 7.63 -5.82 12.04
CA VAL A 219 9.00 -5.69 11.54
C VAL A 219 9.98 -6.51 12.38
N GLU A 220 9.86 -6.49 13.71
CA GLU A 220 10.70 -7.28 14.62
C GLU A 220 10.54 -8.79 14.40
N HIS A 221 9.31 -9.25 14.14
CA HIS A 221 9.06 -10.64 13.74
C HIS A 221 9.80 -10.99 12.44
N ASN A 222 9.69 -10.14 11.42
CA ASN A 222 10.35 -10.35 10.13
C ASN A 222 11.88 -10.30 10.22
N ILE A 223 12.45 -9.47 11.11
CA ILE A 223 13.89 -9.48 11.42
C ILE A 223 14.32 -10.87 11.86
N GLY A 224 13.59 -11.48 12.81
CA GLY A 224 13.88 -12.83 13.30
C GLY A 224 13.81 -13.88 12.19
N MET A 225 12.79 -13.79 11.32
CA MET A 225 12.63 -14.72 10.19
C MET A 225 13.75 -14.59 9.16
N VAL A 226 14.09 -13.36 8.76
CA VAL A 226 15.17 -13.12 7.79
C VAL A 226 16.52 -13.55 8.38
N ALA A 227 16.77 -13.29 9.67
CA ALA A 227 17.97 -13.74 10.34
C ALA A 227 18.08 -15.28 10.35
N ALA A 228 16.98 -15.99 10.62
CA ALA A 228 16.94 -17.45 10.55
C ALA A 228 17.23 -17.98 9.14
N ARG A 229 16.66 -17.36 8.09
CA ARG A 229 16.94 -17.70 6.68
C ARG A 229 18.41 -17.49 6.33
N LEU A 230 18.99 -16.36 6.73
CA LEU A 230 20.41 -16.08 6.54
C LEU A 230 21.31 -17.12 7.23
N ALA A 231 20.95 -17.55 8.44
CA ALA A 231 21.69 -18.59 9.15
C ALA A 231 21.69 -19.90 8.35
N ILE A 232 20.55 -20.30 7.78
CA ILE A 232 20.43 -21.52 6.95
C ILE A 232 21.27 -21.42 5.66
N GLN A 233 21.32 -20.24 5.02
CA GLN A 233 22.09 -20.03 3.78
C GLN A 233 23.61 -19.99 3.97
N ASN A 234 24.08 -19.83 5.22
CA ASN A 234 25.49 -19.76 5.58
C ASN A 234 26.02 -21.07 6.19
N ILE A 235 25.18 -22.12 6.24
CA ILE A 235 25.56 -23.50 6.55
C ILE A 235 25.96 -24.18 5.24
#